data_AF-A0A352PZ39-F1
#
_entry.id   AF-A0A352PZ39-F1
#
_cell.length_a   1.000
_cell.length_b   1.000
_cell.length_c   1.000
_cell.angle_alpha   90.00
_cell.angle_beta   90.00
_cell.angle_gamma   90.00
#
_symmetry.space_group_name_H-M   'P 1'
#
loop_
_entity.id
_entity.type
_entity.pdbx_description
1 polymer ?
#
loop_
_entity_poly.entity_id
_entity_poly.type
_entity_poly.pdbx_seq_one_letter_code
_entity_poly.pdbx_strand_id
1 'polypeptide(L)'
;MRIAMLAPIARRIAPGASASVEGYISALTDGLVHQGIHVSLFATGDSQTQAQLVAVCSAGFGRDSLAPAEIREALHLLEVSARAEEFDLIHNHCGYQALPYLLGTSTPILTTLHTSPPKPSLPVYQKVGDRTVYVAASPDVQCPELELLATITWSGDTGDVGQLVAGYLRLYTQIMARRRREDHRPWGYYQVLLDEPAQKAKKIVVYPGQRLSLQRHQRRAEHWFAIQGQAVVTRNQEEILLASGQAVDIPCGAWHRIRNPGTENMIFIEVQTGDYFGEDDIERSEDDYGRAG
;
A
#
# COMPACT_ATOMS: atom_id res chain seq x y z
N MET A 1 7.76 -8.69 -9.69
CA MET A 1 7.58 -7.45 -8.89
C MET A 1 7.96 -6.29 -9.77
N ARG A 2 7.06 -5.32 -9.94
CA ARG A 2 7.23 -4.09 -10.73
C ARG A 2 7.31 -2.90 -9.77
N ILE A 3 8.43 -2.19 -9.75
CA ILE A 3 8.68 -1.06 -8.85
C ILE A 3 8.77 0.23 -9.65
N ALA A 4 7.97 1.23 -9.27
CA ALA A 4 8.21 2.60 -9.69
C ALA A 4 9.22 3.24 -8.72
N MET A 5 10.44 3.46 -9.19
CA MET A 5 11.48 4.15 -8.43
C MET A 5 11.39 5.64 -8.73
N LEU A 6 10.88 6.43 -7.79
CA LEU A 6 10.61 7.85 -7.98
C LEU A 6 11.75 8.70 -7.41
N ALA A 7 12.56 9.27 -8.29
CA ALA A 7 13.71 10.10 -7.94
C ALA A 7 13.40 11.60 -8.03
N PRO A 8 14.04 12.46 -7.21
CA PRO A 8 14.04 13.90 -7.41
C PRO A 8 14.65 14.27 -8.77
N ILE A 9 14.04 15.23 -9.48
CA ILE A 9 14.51 15.67 -10.80
C ILE A 9 15.39 16.92 -10.76
N ALA A 10 15.82 17.34 -9.57
CA ALA A 10 16.74 18.47 -9.42
C ALA A 10 18.11 18.17 -10.06
N ARG A 11 18.53 16.89 -10.06
CA ARG A 11 19.78 16.41 -10.64
C ARG A 11 19.55 15.07 -11.35
N ARG A 12 20.45 14.73 -12.27
CA ARG A 12 20.45 13.41 -12.93
C ARG A 12 20.84 12.31 -11.96
N ILE A 13 20.27 11.13 -12.16
CA ILE A 13 20.70 9.90 -11.49
C ILE A 13 21.78 9.24 -12.36
N ALA A 14 22.93 8.93 -11.80
CA ALA A 14 24.01 8.30 -12.54
C ALA A 14 24.82 7.33 -11.65
N PRO A 15 25.36 6.24 -12.21
CA PRO A 15 26.19 5.31 -11.47
C PRO A 15 27.43 5.99 -10.91
N GLY A 16 27.78 5.63 -9.67
CA GLY A 16 29.01 6.09 -9.02
C GLY A 16 28.99 5.79 -7.53
N ALA A 17 30.17 5.59 -6.96
CA ALA A 17 30.34 5.48 -5.52
C ALA A 17 30.15 6.87 -4.89
N SER A 18 28.98 7.12 -4.31
CA SER A 18 28.66 8.39 -3.67
C SER A 18 27.54 8.23 -2.65
N ALA A 19 27.75 8.66 -1.41
CA ALA A 19 26.70 8.68 -0.38
C ALA A 19 25.64 9.80 -0.59
N SER A 20 25.52 10.36 -1.81
CA SER A 20 24.47 11.32 -2.14
C SER A 20 23.12 10.62 -2.31
N VAL A 21 22.04 11.41 -2.29
CA VAL A 21 20.69 10.93 -2.61
C VAL A 21 20.65 10.25 -3.97
N GLU A 22 21.28 10.88 -4.98
CA GLU A 22 21.32 10.35 -6.35
C GLU A 22 22.14 9.06 -6.43
N GLY A 23 23.27 8.98 -5.73
CA GLY A 23 24.07 7.77 -5.63
C GLY A 23 23.29 6.62 -4.99
N TYR A 24 22.59 6.90 -3.88
CA TYR A 24 21.76 5.92 -3.17
C TYR A 24 20.66 5.37 -4.06
N ILE A 25 19.95 6.26 -4.76
CA ILE A 25 18.89 5.88 -5.71
C ILE A 25 19.48 5.07 -6.87
N SER A 26 20.61 5.50 -7.45
CA SER A 26 21.27 4.78 -8.54
C SER A 26 21.68 3.37 -8.13
N ALA A 27 22.35 3.24 -6.98
CA ALA A 27 22.81 1.96 -6.45
C ALA A 27 21.65 1.00 -6.16
N LEU A 28 20.59 1.50 -5.52
CA LEU A 28 19.40 0.71 -5.24
C LEU A 28 18.69 0.28 -6.53
N THR A 29 18.49 1.22 -7.46
CA THR A 29 17.79 0.98 -8.74
C THR A 29 18.45 -0.12 -9.54
N ASP A 30 19.74 0.05 -9.85
CA ASP A 30 20.47 -0.90 -10.69
C ASP A 30 20.72 -2.21 -9.95
N GLY A 31 20.92 -2.15 -8.62
CA GLY A 31 21.03 -3.33 -7.78
C GLY A 31 19.76 -4.19 -7.76
N LEU A 32 18.56 -3.57 -7.76
CA LEU A 32 17.29 -4.28 -7.88
C LEU A 32 17.11 -4.90 -9.27
N VAL A 33 17.47 -4.17 -10.33
CA VAL A 33 17.46 -4.72 -11.70
C VAL A 33 18.37 -5.94 -11.80
N HIS A 34 19.55 -5.90 -11.20
CA HIS A 34 20.47 -7.04 -11.18
C HIS A 34 19.89 -8.27 -10.46
N GLN A 35 19.02 -8.07 -9.46
CA GLN A 35 18.26 -9.13 -8.79
C GLN A 35 17.02 -9.61 -9.57
N GLY A 36 16.84 -9.15 -10.82
CA GLY A 36 15.72 -9.54 -11.69
C GLY A 36 14.40 -8.84 -11.36
N ILE A 37 14.43 -7.75 -10.58
CA ILE A 37 13.24 -6.93 -10.34
C ILE A 37 13.00 -6.01 -11.53
N HIS A 38 11.74 -5.92 -11.96
CA HIS A 38 11.37 -4.94 -12.99
C HIS A 38 11.26 -3.57 -12.33
N VAL A 39 12.19 -2.67 -12.66
CA VAL A 39 12.21 -1.31 -12.12
C VAL A 39 12.00 -0.31 -13.25
N SER A 40 11.10 0.64 -13.03
CA SER A 40 11.00 1.86 -13.83
C SER A 40 11.49 3.04 -13.01
N LEU A 41 12.59 3.65 -13.44
CA LEU A 41 13.17 4.83 -12.81
C LEU A 41 12.49 6.08 -13.38
N PHE A 42 11.74 6.79 -12.55
CA PHE A 42 11.23 8.12 -12.86
C PHE A 42 12.30 9.14 -12.47
N ALA A 43 13.00 9.69 -13.47
CA ALA A 43 14.08 10.66 -13.29
C ALA A 43 14.22 11.60 -14.51
N THR A 44 15.28 12.42 -14.54
CA THR A 44 15.58 13.25 -15.73
C THR A 44 16.07 12.39 -16.89
N GLY A 45 15.80 12.82 -18.13
CA GLY A 45 16.16 12.09 -19.35
C GLY A 45 17.66 11.89 -19.58
N ASP A 46 18.51 12.67 -18.92
CA ASP A 46 19.97 12.54 -18.93
C ASP A 46 20.51 11.62 -17.81
N SER A 47 19.62 10.92 -17.10
CA SER A 47 19.98 9.90 -16.12
C SER A 47 20.49 8.62 -16.79
N GLN A 48 21.38 7.91 -16.11
CA GLN A 48 21.99 6.66 -16.55
C GLN A 48 21.58 5.55 -15.57
N THR A 49 20.97 4.48 -16.09
CA THR A 49 20.47 3.36 -15.28
C THR A 49 20.29 2.12 -16.16
N GLN A 50 20.25 0.94 -15.54
CA GLN A 50 19.85 -0.31 -16.17
C GLN A 50 18.32 -0.53 -16.14
N ALA A 51 17.58 0.27 -15.35
CA ALA A 51 16.13 0.25 -15.28
C ALA A 51 15.47 0.87 -16.52
N GLN A 52 14.16 0.68 -16.65
CA GLN A 52 13.38 1.43 -17.64
C GLN A 52 13.30 2.90 -17.20
N LEU A 53 13.96 3.80 -17.94
CA LEU A 53 13.89 5.23 -17.65
C LEU A 53 12.55 5.83 -18.14
N VAL A 54 11.87 6.55 -17.25
CA VAL A 54 10.68 7.36 -17.53
C VAL A 54 11.02 8.80 -17.20
N ALA A 55 10.94 9.68 -18.21
CA ALA A 55 11.35 11.08 -18.06
C ALA A 55 10.33 12.04 -18.67
N VAL A 56 9.92 13.03 -17.88
CA VAL A 56 9.08 14.17 -18.33
C VAL A 56 9.92 15.40 -18.68
N CYS A 57 11.20 15.40 -18.33
CA CYS A 57 12.13 16.49 -18.59
C CYS A 57 13.50 15.94 -18.99
N SER A 58 14.23 16.69 -19.81
CA SER A 58 15.51 16.23 -20.40
C SER A 58 16.68 16.24 -19.41
N ALA A 59 16.74 17.21 -18.50
CA ALA A 59 17.87 17.41 -17.59
C ALA A 59 17.44 18.06 -16.27
N GLY A 60 18.33 18.09 -15.26
CA GLY A 60 18.06 18.68 -13.94
C GLY A 60 17.82 20.20 -13.92
N PHE A 61 17.76 20.78 -12.72
CA PHE A 61 17.61 22.23 -12.56
C PHE A 61 18.90 22.97 -12.95
N GLY A 62 18.76 24.22 -13.44
CA GLY A 62 19.89 25.06 -13.85
C GLY A 62 20.48 24.75 -15.23
N ARG A 63 20.00 23.72 -15.93
CA ARG A 63 20.24 23.51 -17.37
C ARG A 63 19.04 24.04 -18.14
N ASP A 64 19.30 24.72 -19.27
CA ASP A 64 18.35 25.47 -20.10
C ASP A 64 16.97 24.78 -20.20
N SER A 65 16.05 25.25 -19.37
CA SER A 65 14.74 24.63 -19.16
C SER A 65 13.69 25.67 -19.46
N LEU A 66 12.84 25.39 -20.45
CA LEU A 66 11.75 26.28 -20.86
C LEU A 66 10.66 26.44 -19.78
N ALA A 67 10.58 25.50 -18.83
CA ALA A 67 9.58 25.50 -17.76
C ALA A 67 10.22 25.71 -16.35
N PRO A 68 9.55 26.44 -15.45
CA PRO A 68 9.88 26.54 -14.02
C PRO A 68 10.00 25.18 -13.33
N ALA A 69 10.81 25.13 -12.27
CA ALA A 69 11.10 23.89 -11.52
C ALA A 69 9.81 23.26 -10.95
N GLU A 70 8.90 24.09 -10.42
CA GLU A 70 7.66 23.66 -9.79
C GLU A 70 6.72 22.98 -10.78
N ILE A 71 6.64 23.51 -12.01
CA ILE A 71 5.83 22.91 -13.08
C ILE A 71 6.41 21.57 -13.49
N ARG A 72 7.74 21.48 -13.60
CA ARG A 72 8.41 20.23 -13.96
C ARG A 72 8.26 19.17 -12.88
N GLU A 73 8.36 19.54 -11.61
CA GLU A 73 8.10 18.64 -10.49
C GLU A 73 6.65 18.18 -10.50
N ALA A 74 5.69 19.08 -10.70
CA ALA A 74 4.28 18.69 -10.78
C ALA A 74 4.02 17.71 -11.93
N LEU A 75 4.56 17.95 -13.13
CA LEU A 75 4.44 17.02 -14.26
C LEU A 75 5.09 15.67 -13.98
N HIS A 76 6.24 15.66 -13.31
CA HIS A 76 6.95 14.44 -12.90
C HIS A 76 6.13 13.59 -11.93
N LEU A 77 5.51 14.25 -10.95
CA LEU A 77 4.66 13.59 -9.94
C LEU A 77 3.31 13.14 -10.51
N LEU A 78 2.77 13.88 -11.49
CA LEU A 78 1.57 13.48 -12.23
C LEU A 78 1.84 12.24 -13.10
N GLU A 79 3.00 12.14 -13.74
CA GLU A 79 3.36 11.00 -14.59
C GLU A 79 3.40 9.67 -13.81
N VAL A 80 4.06 9.66 -12.64
CA VAL A 80 4.07 8.45 -11.79
C VAL A 80 2.68 8.13 -11.23
N SER A 81 1.87 9.15 -10.89
CA SER A 81 0.52 8.95 -10.38
C SER A 81 -0.42 8.38 -11.44
N ALA A 82 -0.37 8.90 -12.67
CA ALA A 82 -1.17 8.43 -13.81
C ALA A 82 -0.88 6.97 -14.18
N ARG A 83 0.32 6.48 -13.86
CA ARG A 83 0.80 5.14 -14.17
C ARG A 83 0.90 4.24 -12.95
N ALA A 84 0.38 4.67 -11.80
CA ALA A 84 0.55 3.98 -10.52
C ALA A 84 0.12 2.51 -10.57
N GLU A 85 -0.97 2.19 -11.29
CA GLU A 85 -1.53 0.83 -11.40
C GLU A 85 -0.67 -0.12 -12.27
N GLU A 86 0.32 0.40 -13.00
CA GLU A 86 1.33 -0.42 -13.69
C GLU A 86 2.31 -1.08 -12.71
N PHE A 87 2.34 -0.66 -11.46
CA PHE A 87 3.36 -1.05 -10.48
C PHE A 87 2.75 -1.78 -9.28
N ASP A 88 3.54 -2.69 -8.72
CA ASP A 88 3.18 -3.40 -7.49
C ASP A 88 3.51 -2.57 -6.24
N LEU A 89 4.44 -1.62 -6.37
CA LEU A 89 4.85 -0.67 -5.32
C LEU A 89 5.50 0.59 -5.94
N ILE A 90 5.23 1.76 -5.34
CA ILE A 90 5.91 3.02 -5.63
C ILE A 90 6.90 3.31 -4.51
N HIS A 91 8.19 3.44 -4.87
CA HIS A 91 9.26 3.82 -3.96
C HIS A 91 9.60 5.29 -4.16
N ASN A 92 9.11 6.12 -3.24
CA ASN A 92 9.24 7.57 -3.22
C ASN A 92 10.56 8.03 -2.56
N HIS A 93 11.38 8.77 -3.30
CA HIS A 93 12.54 9.51 -2.79
C HIS A 93 12.40 11.05 -2.88
N CYS A 94 11.24 11.56 -3.30
CA CYS A 94 10.92 12.99 -3.41
C CYS A 94 10.37 13.60 -2.11
N GLY A 95 10.40 12.85 -1.00
CA GLY A 95 9.86 13.29 0.28
C GLY A 95 8.36 13.62 0.22
N TYR A 96 7.94 14.64 0.96
CA TYR A 96 6.51 15.02 1.07
C TYR A 96 5.90 15.52 -0.23
N GLN A 97 6.70 16.00 -1.19
CA GLN A 97 6.20 16.62 -2.42
C GLN A 97 5.38 15.62 -3.25
N ALA A 98 5.78 14.35 -3.27
CA ALA A 98 5.08 13.30 -4.01
C ALA A 98 3.78 12.83 -3.35
N LEU A 99 3.69 12.90 -2.02
CA LEU A 99 2.61 12.24 -1.28
C LEU A 99 1.20 12.72 -1.68
N PRO A 100 0.93 14.03 -1.88
CA PRO A 100 -0.38 14.50 -2.34
C PRO A 100 -0.83 13.91 -3.69
N TYR A 101 0.12 13.61 -4.59
CA TYR A 101 -0.16 13.06 -5.91
C TYR A 101 -0.43 11.55 -5.88
N LEU A 102 0.13 10.86 -4.88
CA LEU A 102 0.01 9.42 -4.76
C LEU A 102 -1.20 8.98 -3.91
N LEU A 103 -1.79 9.89 -3.14
CA LEU A 103 -2.94 9.61 -2.24
C LEU A 103 -4.17 9.00 -2.94
N GLY A 104 -4.41 9.36 -4.20
CA GLY A 104 -5.53 8.82 -4.98
C GLY A 104 -5.27 7.44 -5.56
N THR A 105 -4.03 6.94 -5.46
CA THR A 105 -3.64 5.67 -6.06
C THR A 105 -3.92 4.53 -5.09
N SER A 106 -4.18 3.35 -5.64
CA SER A 106 -4.30 2.14 -4.82
C SER A 106 -2.93 1.50 -4.57
N THR A 107 -1.90 1.85 -5.34
CA THR A 107 -0.57 1.23 -5.28
C THR A 107 0.14 1.54 -3.95
N PRO A 108 0.70 0.54 -3.24
CA PRO A 108 1.43 0.77 -1.99
C PRO A 108 2.61 1.71 -2.18
N ILE A 109 2.82 2.58 -1.20
CA ILE A 109 3.90 3.57 -1.22
C ILE A 109 4.90 3.25 -0.11
N LEU A 110 6.17 3.27 -0.47
CA LEU A 110 7.29 3.31 0.47
C LEU A 110 8.04 4.62 0.26
N THR A 111 8.23 5.40 1.31
CA THR A 111 8.96 6.68 1.26
C THR A 111 10.25 6.56 2.05
N THR A 112 11.39 6.74 1.36
CA THR A 112 12.69 6.83 2.01
C THR A 112 13.03 8.29 2.30
N LEU A 113 13.20 8.59 3.59
CA LEU A 113 13.65 9.88 4.09
C LEU A 113 15.17 9.92 4.05
N HIS A 114 15.72 10.76 3.17
CA HIS A 114 17.17 10.99 3.06
C HIS A 114 17.70 12.01 4.07
N THR A 115 16.82 12.87 4.57
CA THR A 115 17.10 13.86 5.62
C THR A 115 15.91 13.94 6.57
N SER A 116 16.13 14.43 7.79
CA SER A 116 15.02 14.72 8.72
C SER A 116 14.05 15.72 8.08
N PRO A 117 12.74 15.40 8.02
CA PRO A 117 11.75 16.31 7.47
C PRO A 117 11.79 17.68 8.15
N PRO A 118 11.77 18.79 7.40
CA PRO A 118 11.56 20.11 7.99
C PRO A 118 10.24 20.15 8.77
N LYS A 119 10.23 20.72 9.98
CA LYS A 119 9.02 20.79 10.82
C LYS A 119 7.75 21.27 10.09
N PRO A 120 7.79 22.30 9.23
CA PRO A 120 6.61 22.74 8.47
C PRO A 120 6.05 21.70 7.50
N SER A 121 6.83 20.70 7.10
CA SER A 121 6.40 19.62 6.19
C SER A 121 5.77 18.43 6.90
N LEU A 122 5.97 18.27 8.21
CA LEU A 122 5.45 17.15 9.01
C LEU A 122 3.93 16.93 8.88
N PRO A 123 3.08 17.97 8.82
CA PRO A 123 1.64 17.76 8.66
C PRO A 123 1.27 16.96 7.40
N VAL A 124 2.04 17.08 6.31
CA VAL A 124 1.81 16.30 5.08
C VAL A 124 2.12 14.83 5.33
N TYR A 125 3.28 14.52 5.92
CA TYR A 125 3.67 13.15 6.25
C TYR A 125 2.69 12.48 7.22
N GLN A 126 2.23 13.21 8.24
CA GLN A 126 1.28 12.69 9.23
C GLN A 126 -0.10 12.43 8.62
N LYS A 127 -0.57 13.33 7.73
CA LYS A 127 -1.88 13.21 7.07
C LYS A 127 -2.00 11.95 6.20
N VAL A 128 -0.87 11.45 5.71
CA VAL A 128 -0.80 10.31 4.76
C VAL A 128 -0.10 9.08 5.37
N GLY A 129 0.21 9.10 6.66
CA GLY A 129 1.04 8.07 7.31
C GLY A 129 0.41 6.67 7.31
N ASP A 130 -0.90 6.56 7.14
CA ASP A 130 -1.60 5.28 6.94
C ASP A 130 -1.51 4.75 5.50
N ARG A 131 -1.05 5.57 4.54
CA ARG A 131 -0.95 5.25 3.10
C ARG A 131 0.46 4.99 2.61
N THR A 132 1.48 5.30 3.40
CA THR A 132 2.89 5.07 3.04
C THR A 132 3.64 4.49 4.22
N VAL A 133 4.64 3.65 3.91
CA VAL A 133 5.64 3.22 4.89
C VAL A 133 6.82 4.17 4.86
N TYR A 134 7.32 4.58 6.02
CA TYR A 134 8.51 5.43 6.13
C TYR A 134 9.77 4.63 6.48
N VAL A 135 10.88 4.93 5.79
CA VAL A 135 12.20 4.35 6.02
C VAL A 135 13.23 5.47 6.10
N ALA A 136 14.15 5.40 7.05
CA ALA A 136 15.30 6.31 7.11
C ALA A 136 16.45 5.79 6.25
N ALA A 137 17.08 6.66 5.45
CA ALA A 137 18.29 6.31 4.69
C ALA A 137 19.57 6.27 5.55
N SER A 138 19.53 6.87 6.74
CA SER A 138 20.64 6.85 7.69
C SER A 138 20.17 7.04 9.14
N PRO A 139 21.00 6.72 10.16
CA PRO A 139 20.69 6.97 11.56
C PRO A 139 20.56 8.47 11.91
N ASP A 140 21.08 9.35 11.05
CA ASP A 140 21.01 10.80 11.25
C ASP A 140 19.62 11.36 10.94
N VAL A 141 18.77 10.59 10.26
CA VAL A 141 17.38 10.94 9.99
C VAL A 141 16.56 10.72 11.26
N GLN A 142 16.44 11.77 12.05
CA GLN A 142 15.67 11.80 13.30
C GLN A 142 14.29 12.43 13.09
N CYS A 143 13.24 11.64 13.27
CA CYS A 143 11.85 12.12 13.19
C CYS A 143 10.96 11.31 14.15
N PRO A 144 10.92 11.64 15.45
CA PRO A 144 10.06 10.95 16.42
C PRO A 144 8.56 11.15 16.14
N GLU A 145 8.19 12.11 15.29
CA GLU A 145 6.80 12.38 14.91
C GLU A 145 6.24 11.41 13.87
N LEU A 146 7.08 10.54 13.28
CA LEU A 146 6.69 9.56 12.28
C LEU A 146 7.09 8.15 12.72
N GLU A 147 6.24 7.17 12.43
CA GLU A 147 6.58 5.75 12.62
C GLU A 147 7.49 5.28 11.49
N LEU A 148 8.79 5.16 11.77
CA LEU A 148 9.77 4.63 10.83
C LEU A 148 9.86 3.12 10.96
N LEU A 149 9.61 2.39 9.86
CA LEU A 149 9.64 0.93 9.87
C LEU A 149 11.07 0.37 9.94
N ALA A 150 12.02 1.08 9.35
CA ALA A 150 13.41 0.67 9.29
C ALA A 150 14.35 1.84 9.03
N THR A 151 15.63 1.61 9.31
CA THR A 151 16.75 2.42 8.84
C THR A 151 17.62 1.55 7.92
N ILE A 152 17.78 1.94 6.65
CA ILE A 152 18.58 1.22 5.66
C ILE A 152 19.71 2.12 5.19
N THR A 153 20.92 1.84 5.66
CA THR A 153 22.13 2.61 5.34
C THR A 153 22.84 2.10 4.10
N TRP A 154 23.49 3.02 3.41
CA TRP A 154 24.51 2.70 2.40
C TRP A 154 25.67 3.68 2.52
N SER A 155 26.89 3.15 2.54
CA SER A 155 28.13 3.89 2.75
C SER A 155 28.54 4.76 1.55
N GLY A 156 27.90 4.57 0.39
CA GLY A 156 28.36 5.07 -0.89
C GLY A 156 29.34 4.11 -1.58
N ASP A 157 29.72 2.99 -0.96
CA ASP A 157 30.58 1.97 -1.55
C ASP A 157 29.77 0.95 -2.38
N THR A 158 30.21 0.72 -3.61
CA THR A 158 29.70 -0.33 -4.49
C THR A 158 29.71 -1.74 -3.87
N GLY A 159 30.63 -2.02 -2.95
CA GLY A 159 30.71 -3.30 -2.24
C GLY A 159 29.50 -3.58 -1.33
N ASP A 160 28.83 -2.53 -0.85
CA ASP A 160 27.73 -2.63 0.12
C ASP A 160 26.34 -2.65 -0.54
N VAL A 161 26.27 -2.53 -1.88
CA VAL A 161 24.99 -2.46 -2.62
C VAL A 161 24.13 -3.70 -2.39
N GLY A 162 24.75 -4.88 -2.21
CA GLY A 162 24.02 -6.11 -1.90
C GLY A 162 23.21 -6.01 -0.59
N GLN A 163 23.75 -5.35 0.44
CA GLN A 163 23.05 -5.17 1.73
C GLN A 163 21.91 -4.16 1.61
N LEU A 164 22.16 -3.06 0.88
CA LEU A 164 21.16 -2.04 0.55
C LEU A 164 19.94 -2.69 -0.14
N VAL A 165 20.19 -3.43 -1.22
CA VAL A 165 19.16 -4.10 -2.02
C VAL A 165 18.41 -5.15 -1.18
N ALA A 166 19.15 -5.98 -0.43
CA ALA A 166 18.53 -6.99 0.44
C ALA A 166 17.64 -6.36 1.52
N GLY A 167 18.02 -5.19 2.06
CA GLY A 167 17.21 -4.41 2.99
C GLY A 167 15.85 -4.05 2.40
N TYR A 168 15.85 -3.43 1.21
CA TYR A 168 14.60 -3.01 0.57
C TYR A 168 13.76 -4.16 0.04
N LEU A 169 14.37 -5.23 -0.49
CA LEU A 169 13.61 -6.42 -0.93
C LEU A 169 12.78 -7.03 0.20
N ARG A 170 13.31 -7.07 1.44
CA ARG A 170 12.54 -7.51 2.62
C ARG A 170 11.33 -6.61 2.86
N LEU A 171 11.52 -5.29 2.81
CA LEU A 171 10.44 -4.32 3.01
C LEU A 171 9.38 -4.40 1.91
N TYR A 172 9.78 -4.46 0.64
CA TYR A 172 8.84 -4.59 -0.48
C TYR A 172 7.99 -5.86 -0.33
N THR A 173 8.63 -6.98 0.02
CA THR A 173 7.92 -8.24 0.27
C THR A 173 6.91 -8.11 1.41
N GLN A 174 7.30 -7.48 2.52
CA GLN A 174 6.41 -7.24 3.66
C GLN A 174 5.22 -6.36 3.29
N ILE A 175 5.44 -5.27 2.54
CA ILE A 175 4.40 -4.33 2.12
C ILE A 175 3.41 -5.00 1.16
N MET A 176 3.92 -5.70 0.15
CA MET A 176 3.07 -6.42 -0.80
C MET A 176 2.30 -7.54 -0.13
N ALA A 177 2.89 -8.27 0.83
CA ALA A 177 2.21 -9.33 1.57
C ALA A 177 1.06 -8.78 2.42
N ARG A 178 1.22 -7.61 3.04
CA ARG A 178 0.13 -6.90 3.74
C ARG A 178 -1.00 -6.51 2.79
N ARG A 179 -0.67 -5.93 1.63
CA ARG A 179 -1.68 -5.46 0.67
C ARG A 179 -2.42 -6.57 -0.04
N ARG A 180 -1.76 -7.70 -0.36
CA ARG A 180 -2.42 -8.89 -0.93
C ARG A 180 -3.52 -9.46 -0.02
N ARG A 181 -3.46 -9.14 1.27
CA ARG A 181 -4.47 -9.54 2.23
C ARG A 181 -5.67 -8.61 2.24
N GLU A 182 -5.56 -7.38 1.73
CA GLU A 182 -6.62 -6.36 1.76
C GLU A 182 -7.36 -6.23 0.43
N ASP A 183 -8.68 -6.39 0.47
CA ASP A 183 -9.58 -6.27 -0.68
C ASP A 183 -10.66 -5.21 -0.39
N HIS A 184 -10.61 -4.11 -1.14
CA HIS A 184 -11.52 -2.97 -1.00
C HIS A 184 -12.75 -3.10 -1.90
N ARG A 185 -13.93 -2.95 -1.29
CA ARG A 185 -15.25 -3.06 -1.92
C ARG A 185 -16.06 -1.77 -1.67
N PRO A 186 -17.15 -1.53 -2.43
CA PRO A 186 -17.98 -0.34 -2.20
C PRO A 186 -18.55 -0.24 -0.78
N TRP A 187 -18.76 -1.38 -0.11
CA TRP A 187 -19.27 -1.44 1.26
C TRP A 187 -18.20 -1.26 2.36
N GLY A 188 -16.91 -1.27 2.00
CA GLY A 188 -15.83 -1.35 2.98
C GLY A 188 -14.62 -2.13 2.47
N TYR A 189 -13.98 -2.91 3.33
CA TYR A 189 -12.91 -3.81 2.90
C TYR A 189 -12.78 -5.00 3.85
N TYR A 190 -12.11 -6.04 3.41
CA TYR A 190 -11.63 -7.09 4.31
C TYR A 190 -10.13 -7.27 4.19
N GLN A 191 -9.51 -7.74 5.27
CA GLN A 191 -8.11 -8.12 5.36
C GLN A 191 -8.01 -9.59 5.77
N VAL A 192 -7.37 -10.44 4.97
CA VAL A 192 -7.07 -11.84 5.33
C VAL A 192 -5.94 -11.89 6.36
N LEU A 193 -6.24 -12.35 7.57
CA LEU A 193 -5.29 -12.48 8.66
C LEU A 193 -4.60 -13.85 8.68
N LEU A 194 -5.36 -14.89 8.34
CA LEU A 194 -4.94 -16.30 8.31
C LEU A 194 -5.64 -17.02 7.15
N ASP A 195 -4.94 -17.91 6.46
CA ASP A 195 -5.47 -18.70 5.34
C ASP A 195 -4.79 -20.07 5.34
N GLU A 196 -5.43 -21.06 5.96
CA GLU A 196 -4.92 -22.41 6.19
C GLU A 196 -5.96 -23.45 5.73
N PRO A 197 -5.58 -24.71 5.48
CA PRO A 197 -6.49 -25.70 4.89
C PRO A 197 -7.82 -25.94 5.63
N ALA A 198 -7.86 -25.73 6.95
CA ALA A 198 -9.04 -25.97 7.78
C ALA A 198 -9.64 -24.70 8.41
N GLN A 199 -8.99 -23.54 8.20
CA GLN A 199 -9.40 -22.29 8.85
C GLN A 199 -8.95 -21.06 8.06
N LYS A 200 -9.78 -20.03 8.07
CA LYS A 200 -9.45 -18.72 7.52
C LYS A 200 -9.91 -17.64 8.47
N ALA A 201 -9.11 -16.62 8.69
CA ALA A 201 -9.50 -15.47 9.51
C ALA A 201 -9.42 -14.19 8.69
N LYS A 202 -10.43 -13.33 8.79
CA LYS A 202 -10.48 -12.02 8.15
C LYS A 202 -10.82 -10.94 9.17
N LYS A 203 -10.21 -9.77 9.04
CA LYS A 203 -10.75 -8.52 9.61
C LYS A 203 -11.64 -7.89 8.56
N ILE A 204 -12.88 -7.58 8.89
CA ILE A 204 -13.82 -6.94 7.97
C ILE A 204 -14.20 -5.56 8.53
N VAL A 205 -14.17 -4.56 7.66
CA VAL A 205 -14.59 -3.20 7.95
C VAL A 205 -15.77 -2.84 7.06
N VAL A 206 -16.89 -2.46 7.64
CA VAL A 206 -18.10 -2.02 6.93
C VAL A 206 -18.29 -0.53 7.18
N TYR A 207 -18.27 0.25 6.12
CA TYR A 207 -18.40 1.70 6.21
C TYR A 207 -19.81 2.13 6.67
N PRO A 208 -19.95 3.34 7.25
CA PRO A 208 -21.23 3.93 7.61
C PRO A 208 -22.27 3.84 6.47
N GLY A 209 -23.47 3.36 6.79
CA GLY A 209 -24.57 3.23 5.85
C GLY A 209 -24.44 2.09 4.83
N GLN A 210 -23.35 1.32 4.86
CA GLN A 210 -23.11 0.23 3.92
C GLN A 210 -23.56 -1.13 4.44
N ARG A 211 -23.70 -2.10 3.52
CA ARG A 211 -23.98 -3.50 3.83
C ARG A 211 -23.28 -4.44 2.86
N LEU A 212 -23.00 -5.65 3.34
CA LEU A 212 -22.60 -6.78 2.49
C LEU A 212 -23.86 -7.37 1.81
N SER A 213 -23.67 -7.92 0.60
CA SER A 213 -24.71 -8.67 -0.12
C SER A 213 -25.21 -9.85 0.74
N LEU A 214 -26.50 -10.21 0.60
CA LEU A 214 -27.04 -11.39 1.27
C LEU A 214 -26.44 -12.66 0.66
N GLN A 215 -25.73 -13.44 1.46
CA GLN A 215 -24.95 -14.59 1.01
C GLN A 215 -25.12 -15.82 1.91
N ARG A 216 -24.74 -17.00 1.39
CA ARG A 216 -24.57 -18.23 2.19
C ARG A 216 -23.40 -19.04 1.66
N HIS A 217 -22.94 -19.98 2.49
CA HIS A 217 -21.82 -20.89 2.18
C HIS A 217 -22.24 -22.33 2.40
N GLN A 218 -21.83 -23.28 1.55
CA GLN A 218 -22.18 -24.70 1.69
C GLN A 218 -21.10 -25.52 2.39
N ARG A 219 -19.87 -25.00 2.50
CA ARG A 219 -18.71 -25.78 3.01
C ARG A 219 -18.02 -25.18 4.22
N ARG A 220 -18.53 -24.06 4.74
CA ARG A 220 -17.96 -23.40 5.93
C ARG A 220 -19.03 -22.84 6.88
N ALA A 221 -18.68 -22.85 8.15
CA ALA A 221 -19.33 -22.05 9.18
C ALA A 221 -18.45 -20.84 9.51
N GLU A 222 -19.05 -19.80 10.08
CA GLU A 222 -18.34 -18.58 10.44
C GLU A 222 -18.63 -18.17 11.88
N HIS A 223 -17.62 -17.62 12.55
CA HIS A 223 -17.74 -16.99 13.85
C HIS A 223 -17.29 -15.53 13.71
N TRP A 224 -18.18 -14.59 14.03
CA TRP A 224 -17.90 -13.17 13.92
C TRP A 224 -17.79 -12.56 15.31
N PHE A 225 -16.65 -11.92 15.60
CA PHE A 225 -16.42 -11.19 16.86
C PHE A 225 -16.28 -9.70 16.58
N ALA A 226 -17.17 -8.89 17.13
CA ALA A 226 -17.18 -7.45 16.93
C ALA A 226 -16.10 -6.75 17.76
N ILE A 227 -15.23 -6.00 17.09
CA ILE A 227 -14.14 -5.25 17.71
C ILE A 227 -14.57 -3.82 18.01
N GLN A 228 -15.24 -3.17 17.05
CA GLN A 228 -15.65 -1.76 17.15
C GLN A 228 -16.94 -1.52 16.38
N GLY A 229 -17.76 -0.61 16.90
CA GLY A 229 -19.00 -0.15 16.27
C GLY A 229 -20.22 -0.98 16.65
N GLN A 230 -21.28 -0.77 15.90
CA GLN A 230 -22.56 -1.46 16.04
C GLN A 230 -23.16 -1.72 14.67
N ALA A 231 -23.68 -2.92 14.46
CA ALA A 231 -24.27 -3.34 13.22
C ALA A 231 -25.49 -4.25 13.43
N VAL A 232 -26.25 -4.45 12.37
CA VAL A 232 -27.34 -5.43 12.32
C VAL A 232 -26.90 -6.58 11.43
N VAL A 233 -26.84 -7.77 12.00
CA VAL A 233 -26.60 -9.02 11.28
C VAL A 233 -27.94 -9.64 10.95
N THR A 234 -28.20 -9.86 9.66
CA THR A 234 -29.30 -10.74 9.24
C THR A 234 -28.76 -12.16 9.24
N ARG A 235 -29.43 -13.10 9.91
CA ARG A 235 -29.14 -14.54 9.87
C ARG A 235 -30.45 -15.29 9.64
N ASN A 236 -30.63 -15.83 8.43
CA ASN A 236 -31.89 -16.35 7.91
C ASN A 236 -33.00 -15.28 8.02
N GLN A 237 -33.97 -15.49 8.91
CA GLN A 237 -35.08 -14.56 9.15
C GLN A 237 -34.88 -13.69 10.42
N GLU A 238 -33.75 -13.86 11.11
CA GLU A 238 -33.44 -13.16 12.35
C GLU A 238 -32.59 -11.91 12.07
N GLU A 239 -32.90 -10.80 12.77
CA GLU A 239 -32.02 -9.63 12.85
C GLU A 239 -31.38 -9.57 14.24
N ILE A 240 -30.05 -9.61 14.27
CA ILE A 240 -29.24 -9.65 15.49
C ILE A 240 -28.46 -8.34 15.56
N LEU A 241 -28.66 -7.59 16.65
CA LEU A 241 -27.84 -6.42 16.94
C LEU A 241 -26.47 -6.89 17.44
N LEU A 242 -25.42 -6.54 16.72
CA LEU A 242 -24.04 -6.90 17.05
C LEU A 242 -23.28 -5.63 17.43
N ALA A 243 -22.92 -5.51 18.71
CA ALA A 243 -22.12 -4.42 19.26
C ALA A 243 -20.70 -4.90 19.62
N SER A 244 -19.76 -3.96 19.74
CA SER A 244 -18.38 -4.20 20.19
C SER A 244 -18.31 -5.13 21.41
N GLY A 245 -17.45 -6.15 21.34
CA GLY A 245 -17.29 -7.18 22.38
C GLY A 245 -18.30 -8.34 22.31
N GLN A 246 -19.26 -8.31 21.39
CA GLN A 246 -20.21 -9.40 21.16
C GLN A 246 -19.77 -10.27 19.98
N ALA A 247 -20.35 -11.47 19.91
CA ALA A 247 -20.13 -12.41 18.84
C ALA A 247 -21.43 -12.95 18.25
N VAL A 248 -21.36 -13.43 17.02
CA VAL A 248 -22.43 -14.19 16.37
C VAL A 248 -21.85 -15.35 15.58
N ASP A 249 -22.47 -16.51 15.70
CA ASP A 249 -22.15 -17.68 14.88
C ASP A 249 -23.10 -17.76 13.67
N ILE A 250 -22.52 -18.02 12.52
CA ILE A 250 -23.19 -18.25 11.25
C ILE A 250 -23.00 -19.72 10.86
N PRO A 251 -24.05 -20.55 11.03
CA PRO A 251 -23.99 -21.95 10.63
C PRO A 251 -23.79 -22.11 9.13
N CYS A 252 -23.15 -23.20 8.73
CA CYS A 252 -23.06 -23.60 7.33
C CYS A 252 -24.48 -23.70 6.70
N GLY A 253 -24.63 -23.18 5.49
CA GLY A 253 -25.89 -23.10 4.76
C GLY A 253 -26.82 -21.96 5.16
N ALA A 254 -26.53 -21.22 6.24
CA ALA A 254 -27.37 -20.11 6.68
C ALA A 254 -27.20 -18.89 5.76
N TRP A 255 -28.32 -18.28 5.37
CA TRP A 255 -28.30 -16.97 4.72
C TRP A 255 -27.89 -15.91 5.73
N HIS A 256 -26.96 -15.04 5.38
CA HIS A 256 -26.48 -14.03 6.29
C HIS A 256 -25.93 -12.79 5.58
N ARG A 257 -25.96 -11.66 6.28
CA ARG A 257 -25.27 -10.41 5.92
C ARG A 257 -25.10 -9.53 7.15
N ILE A 258 -24.24 -8.53 7.03
CA ILE A 258 -24.11 -7.46 8.02
C ILE A 258 -24.36 -6.10 7.37
N ARG A 259 -25.11 -5.24 8.06
CA ARG A 259 -25.39 -3.85 7.70
C ARG A 259 -24.91 -2.94 8.82
N ASN A 260 -24.17 -1.89 8.47
CA ASN A 260 -23.76 -0.85 9.40
C ASN A 260 -24.70 0.36 9.30
N PRO A 261 -25.69 0.53 10.20
CA PRO A 261 -26.55 1.72 10.24
C PRO A 261 -25.88 2.94 10.88
N GLY A 262 -24.70 2.77 11.49
CA GLY A 262 -24.04 3.79 12.29
C GLY A 262 -23.32 4.86 11.46
N THR A 263 -22.76 5.84 12.17
CA THR A 263 -21.94 6.92 11.62
C THR A 263 -20.44 6.65 11.66
N GLU A 264 -20.03 5.58 12.36
CA GLU A 264 -18.64 5.11 12.44
C GLU A 264 -18.50 3.75 11.75
N ASN A 265 -17.27 3.33 11.47
CA ASN A 265 -16.99 2.03 10.89
C ASN A 265 -17.38 0.89 11.85
N MET A 266 -18.04 -0.14 11.32
CA MET A 266 -18.17 -1.44 11.98
C MET A 266 -16.93 -2.27 11.67
N ILE A 267 -16.25 -2.79 12.68
CA ILE A 267 -15.08 -3.65 12.55
C ILE A 267 -15.32 -4.96 13.28
N PHE A 268 -15.18 -6.09 12.59
CA PHE A 268 -15.27 -7.41 13.20
C PHE A 268 -14.20 -8.36 12.65
N ILE A 269 -13.87 -9.38 13.43
CA ILE A 269 -13.07 -10.52 12.99
C ILE A 269 -14.01 -11.65 12.62
N GLU A 270 -13.87 -12.16 11.41
CA GLU A 270 -14.53 -13.36 10.93
C GLU A 270 -13.54 -14.52 10.98
N VAL A 271 -13.91 -15.59 11.68
CA VAL A 271 -13.20 -16.87 11.68
C VAL A 271 -14.05 -17.89 10.94
N GLN A 272 -13.55 -18.36 9.81
CA GLN A 272 -14.18 -19.39 9.00
C GLN A 272 -13.59 -20.75 9.37
N THR A 273 -14.44 -21.76 9.54
CA THR A 273 -14.05 -23.16 9.74
C THR A 273 -14.77 -24.05 8.75
N GLY A 274 -14.06 -25.01 8.15
CA GLY A 274 -14.57 -25.82 7.05
C GLY A 274 -13.44 -26.51 6.30
N ASP A 275 -13.78 -27.10 5.17
CA ASP A 275 -12.83 -27.81 4.29
C ASP A 275 -12.60 -27.08 2.95
N TYR A 276 -13.25 -25.93 2.76
CA TYR A 276 -13.14 -25.11 1.56
C TYR A 276 -13.54 -23.64 1.81
N PHE A 277 -12.75 -22.71 1.28
CA PHE A 277 -12.91 -21.25 1.49
C PHE A 277 -12.89 -20.43 0.19
N GLY A 278 -13.11 -21.08 -0.95
CA GLY A 278 -13.20 -20.43 -2.26
C GLY A 278 -14.39 -19.47 -2.38
N GLU A 279 -14.33 -18.54 -3.33
CA GLU A 279 -15.41 -17.60 -3.64
C GLU A 279 -16.59 -18.26 -4.37
N ASP A 280 -16.36 -19.40 -5.01
CA ASP A 280 -17.35 -20.26 -5.68
C ASP A 280 -18.25 -21.03 -4.70
N ASP A 281 -17.88 -21.13 -3.42
CA ASP A 281 -18.79 -21.59 -2.36
C ASP A 281 -19.78 -20.50 -1.91
N ILE A 282 -19.74 -19.31 -2.51
CA ILE A 282 -20.58 -18.18 -2.10
C ILE A 282 -21.78 -18.04 -3.03
N GLU A 283 -22.96 -18.39 -2.52
CA GLU A 283 -24.22 -18.09 -3.19
C GLU A 283 -24.76 -16.73 -2.73
N ARG A 284 -25.25 -15.91 -3.66
CA ARG A 284 -25.78 -14.55 -3.38
C ARG A 284 -27.21 -14.40 -3.91
N SER A 285 -28.10 -13.85 -3.08
CA SER A 285 -29.53 -13.68 -3.38
C SER A 285 -29.92 -12.21 -3.60
N GLU A 286 -29.41 -11.30 -2.77
CA GLU A 286 -29.62 -9.85 -2.89
C GLU A 286 -28.25 -9.22 -3.13
N ASP A 287 -27.78 -9.36 -4.35
CA ASP A 287 -26.45 -8.90 -4.72
C ASP A 287 -26.46 -7.44 -5.13
N ASP A 288 -26.27 -6.58 -4.14
CA ASP A 288 -26.26 -5.13 -4.30
C ASP A 288 -25.13 -4.62 -5.22
N TYR A 289 -24.17 -5.47 -5.61
CA TYR A 289 -22.95 -5.05 -6.31
C TYR A 289 -22.61 -5.86 -7.57
N GLY A 290 -23.55 -6.65 -8.10
CA GLY A 290 -23.45 -7.24 -9.46
C GLY A 290 -22.31 -8.26 -9.67
N ARG A 291 -21.99 -9.03 -8.64
CA ARG A 291 -21.02 -10.14 -8.61
C ARG A 291 -21.65 -11.52 -8.73
N ALA A 292 -22.96 -11.61 -8.94
CA ALA A 292 -23.67 -12.86 -9.19
C ALA A 292 -23.20 -13.46 -10.53
N GLY A 293 -22.45 -14.55 -10.42
CA GLY A 293 -22.06 -15.47 -11.49
C GLY A 293 -21.97 -16.86 -10.89
#